data_AF-A0A6M1YSH1-F1
#
_entry.id   AF-A0A6M1YSH1-F1
#
_cell.length_a   1.000
_cell.length_b   1.000
_cell.length_c   1.000
_cell.angle_alpha   90.00
_cell.angle_beta   90.00
_cell.angle_gamma   90.00
#
_symmetry.space_group_name_H-M   'P 1'
#
loop_
_entity.id
_entity.type
_entity.pdbx_description
1 polymer ?
#
loop_
_entity_poly.entity_id
_entity_poly.type
_entity_poly.pdbx_seq_one_letter_code
_entity_poly.pdbx_strand_id
1 'polypeptide(L)'
;MKIPVKVFKKKRKKSLNLEDIKKNLRKNNACYVLITCSQPSKDGEMQVELNYSGDDNLASYLIDGAQDVFETRMETAKDNF
;
A
#
# COMPACT_ATOMS: atom_id res chain seq x y z
N MET A 1 -48.80 -20.92 -5.47
CA MET A 1 -48.21 -20.17 -4.34
C MET A 1 -46.78 -19.80 -4.72
N LYS A 2 -46.46 -18.53 -4.99
CA LYS A 2 -45.11 -18.08 -5.39
C LYS A 2 -44.41 -17.48 -4.17
N ILE A 3 -43.31 -18.08 -3.74
CA ILE A 3 -42.50 -17.61 -2.60
C ILE A 3 -41.65 -16.42 -3.08
N PRO A 4 -41.68 -15.25 -2.40
CA PRO A 4 -40.85 -14.12 -2.81
C PRO A 4 -39.39 -14.38 -2.43
N VAL A 5 -38.51 -14.48 -3.44
CA VAL A 5 -37.06 -14.54 -3.25
C VAL A 5 -36.55 -13.14 -2.91
N LYS A 6 -36.01 -12.96 -1.70
CA LYS A 6 -35.30 -11.72 -1.33
C LYS A 6 -33.97 -11.65 -2.07
N VAL A 7 -33.90 -10.80 -3.08
CA VAL A 7 -32.67 -10.50 -3.82
C VAL A 7 -31.77 -9.62 -2.93
N PHE A 8 -30.73 -10.20 -2.35
CA PHE A 8 -29.70 -9.45 -1.64
C PHE A 8 -28.83 -8.70 -2.66
N LYS A 9 -28.99 -7.38 -2.74
CA LYS A 9 -28.15 -6.51 -3.58
C LYS A 9 -26.71 -6.52 -3.03
N LYS A 10 -25.78 -7.13 -3.77
CA LYS A 10 -24.34 -7.11 -3.48
C LYS A 10 -23.84 -5.66 -3.54
N LYS A 11 -23.49 -5.07 -2.38
CA LYS A 11 -22.88 -3.73 -2.32
C LYS A 11 -21.59 -3.74 -3.15
N ARG A 12 -21.55 -2.92 -4.20
CA ARG A 12 -20.34 -2.70 -5.01
C ARG A 12 -19.26 -2.12 -4.10
N LYS A 13 -18.14 -2.82 -3.92
CA LYS A 13 -16.96 -2.26 -3.21
C LYS A 13 -16.55 -1.00 -3.98
N LYS A 14 -16.70 0.16 -3.35
CA LYS A 14 -16.21 1.42 -3.89
C LYS A 14 -14.69 1.29 -4.03
N SER A 15 -14.15 1.49 -5.23
CA SER A 15 -12.71 1.52 -5.43
C SER A 15 -12.14 2.65 -4.56
N LEU A 16 -11.20 2.34 -3.65
CA LEU A 16 -10.50 3.39 -2.91
C LEU A 16 -9.73 4.25 -3.92
N ASN A 17 -9.96 5.56 -3.87
CA ASN A 17 -9.18 6.53 -4.65
C ASN A 17 -7.90 6.89 -3.85
N LEU A 18 -6.76 6.95 -4.53
CA LEU A 18 -5.47 7.31 -3.95
C LEU A 18 -5.51 8.67 -3.21
N GLU A 19 -6.25 9.64 -3.74
CA GLU A 19 -6.39 10.96 -3.12
C GLU A 19 -7.17 10.90 -1.79
N ASP A 20 -8.16 10.02 -1.68
CA ASP A 20 -8.88 9.80 -0.42
C ASP A 20 -7.96 9.18 0.63
N ILE A 21 -7.06 8.28 0.23
CA ILE A 21 -6.05 7.69 1.12
C ILE A 21 -5.09 8.76 1.61
N LYS A 22 -4.47 9.52 0.67
CA LYS A 22 -3.53 10.60 1.00
C LYS A 22 -4.19 11.62 1.94
N LYS A 23 -5.43 12.01 1.68
CA LYS A 23 -6.18 12.95 2.54
C LYS A 23 -6.41 12.43 3.96
N ASN A 24 -6.75 11.14 4.11
CA ASN A 24 -6.93 10.55 5.44
C ASN A 24 -5.60 10.41 6.18
N LEU A 25 -4.53 10.01 5.48
CA LEU A 25 -3.20 9.91 6.08
C LEU A 25 -2.69 11.25 6.59
N ARG A 26 -2.85 12.33 5.81
CA ARG A 26 -2.46 13.70 6.20
C ARG A 26 -3.21 14.22 7.43
N LYS A 27 -4.48 13.83 7.62
CA LYS A 27 -5.30 14.33 8.73
C LYS A 27 -4.94 13.72 10.08
N ASN A 28 -4.49 12.47 10.08
CA ASN A 28 -4.43 11.66 11.29
C ASN A 28 -3.00 11.32 11.73
N ASN A 29 -1.97 11.71 10.96
CA ASN A 29 -0.59 11.31 11.21
C ASN A 29 0.35 12.52 11.10
N ALA A 30 1.42 12.53 11.90
CA ALA A 30 2.47 13.55 11.84
C ALA A 30 3.36 13.40 10.59
N CYS A 31 3.53 12.17 10.09
CA CYS A 31 4.26 11.84 8.87
C CYS A 31 3.74 10.51 8.30
N TYR A 32 3.78 10.35 6.98
CA TYR A 32 3.57 9.05 6.33
C TYR A 32 4.48 8.88 5.12
N VAL A 33 4.73 7.61 4.81
CA VAL A 33 5.26 7.13 3.52
C VAL A 33 4.25 6.13 2.97
N LEU A 34 3.85 6.29 1.71
CA LEU A 34 2.91 5.45 1.00
C LEU A 34 3.60 4.92 -0.26
N ILE A 35 3.83 3.61 -0.27
CA ILE A 35 4.38 2.89 -1.42
C ILE A 35 3.25 2.11 -2.06
N THR A 36 3.04 2.30 -3.35
CA THR A 36 2.04 1.57 -4.14
C THR A 36 2.69 0.91 -5.33
N CYS A 37 2.27 -0.32 -5.63
CA CYS A 37 2.76 -1.09 -6.75
C CYS A 37 1.58 -1.44 -7.66
N SER A 38 1.75 -1.29 -8.98
CA SER A 38 0.81 -1.88 -9.92
C SER A 38 0.88 -3.41 -9.86
N GLN A 39 -0.14 -4.06 -10.40
CA GLN A 39 0.02 -5.48 -10.74
C GLN A 39 1.19 -5.62 -11.73
N PRO A 40 1.93 -6.74 -11.69
CA PRO A 40 2.96 -7.00 -12.67
C PRO A 40 2.35 -7.04 -14.07
N SER A 41 3.05 -6.44 -15.03
CA SER A 41 2.72 -6.54 -16.44
C SER A 41 3.00 -7.96 -16.94
N LYS A 42 2.66 -8.23 -18.20
CA LYS A 42 2.97 -9.53 -18.83
C LYS A 42 4.48 -9.81 -18.87
N ASP A 43 5.29 -8.76 -18.89
CA ASP A 43 6.75 -8.83 -18.91
C ASP A 43 7.34 -8.81 -17.49
N GLY A 44 6.49 -8.84 -16.45
CA GLY A 44 6.88 -8.86 -15.05
C GLY A 44 7.19 -7.48 -14.45
N GLU A 45 7.11 -6.42 -15.25
CA GLU A 45 7.37 -5.05 -14.77
C GLU A 45 6.26 -4.56 -13.83
N MET A 46 6.64 -3.86 -12.76
CA MET A 46 5.71 -3.20 -11.86
C MET A 46 6.02 -1.71 -11.81
N GLN A 47 4.97 -0.89 -11.91
CA GLN A 47 5.07 0.54 -11.64
C GLN A 47 4.98 0.75 -10.14
N VAL A 48 6.05 1.30 -9.56
CA VAL A 48 6.14 1.61 -8.14
C VAL A 48 6.10 3.11 -7.97
N GLU A 49 5.21 3.59 -7.11
CA GLU A 49 5.08 5.01 -6.78
C GLU A 49 5.27 5.18 -5.27
N LEU A 50 6.11 6.15 -4.89
CA LEU A 50 6.33 6.55 -3.50
C LEU A 50 5.78 7.96 -3.30
N ASN A 51 4.89 8.10 -2.32
CA ASN A 51 4.37 9.39 -1.87
C ASN A 51 4.62 9.55 -0.38
N TYR A 52 5.00 10.74 0.06
CA TYR A 52 5.15 11.04 1.47
C TYR A 52 4.58 12.43 1.81
N SER A 53 4.37 12.67 3.11
CA SER A 53 3.98 13.99 3.64
C SER A 53 4.31 14.02 5.12
N GLY A 54 4.67 15.21 5.61
CA GLY A 54 5.10 15.40 6.99
C GLY A 54 6.45 16.10 6.99
N ASP A 55 7.25 15.83 8.02
CA ASP A 55 8.64 16.26 8.09
C ASP A 55 9.55 15.38 7.23
N ASP A 56 10.42 16.00 6.44
CA ASP A 56 11.30 15.29 5.50
C ASP A 56 12.33 14.41 6.20
N ASN A 57 12.84 14.83 7.37
CA ASN A 57 13.80 14.03 8.13
C ASN A 57 13.13 12.79 8.72
N LEU A 58 11.89 12.94 9.22
CA LEU A 58 11.11 11.82 9.72
C LEU A 58 10.73 10.84 8.61
N ALA A 59 10.34 11.34 7.43
CA ALA A 59 10.06 10.49 6.27
C ALA A 59 11.29 9.70 5.83
N SER A 60 12.45 10.36 5.79
CA SER A 60 13.74 9.73 5.43
C SER A 60 14.11 8.65 6.45
N TYR A 61 14.02 8.97 7.75
CA TYR A 61 14.28 8.00 8.82
C TYR A 61 13.41 6.75 8.73
N LEU A 62 12.12 6.90 8.38
CA LEU A 62 11.22 5.76 8.17
C LEU A 62 11.63 4.90 6.97
N ILE A 63 12.10 5.52 5.89
CA ILE A 63 12.54 4.80 4.68
C ILE A 63 13.86 4.08 4.96
N ASP A 64 14.84 4.76 5.54
CA ASP A 64 16.16 4.19 5.84
C ASP A 64 16.02 2.97 6.76
N GLY A 65 15.27 3.12 7.86
CA GLY A 65 15.02 1.99 8.77
C GLY A 65 14.25 0.83 8.11
N ALA A 66 13.38 1.11 7.14
CA ALA A 66 12.71 0.04 6.39
C ALA A 66 13.68 -0.65 5.42
N GLN A 67 14.56 0.09 4.74
CA GLN A 67 15.58 -0.45 3.85
C GLN A 67 16.53 -1.38 4.61
N ASP A 68 17.06 -0.94 5.75
CA ASP A 68 17.95 -1.74 6.60
C ASP A 68 17.34 -3.11 6.96
N VAL A 69 16.04 -3.12 7.30
CA VAL A 69 15.31 -4.35 7.62
C VAL A 69 15.19 -5.28 6.42
N PHE A 70 14.95 -4.73 5.23
CA PHE A 70 14.87 -5.55 4.01
C PHE A 70 16.22 -6.13 3.63
N GLU A 71 17.28 -5.33 3.67
CA GLU A 71 18.65 -5.79 3.37
C GLU A 71 19.06 -6.92 4.30
N THR A 72 18.88 -6.74 5.61
CA THR A 72 19.18 -7.78 6.62
C THR A 72 18.42 -9.08 6.32
N ARG A 73 17.13 -8.99 5.95
CA ARG A 73 16.33 -10.18 5.60
C ARG A 73 16.80 -10.83 4.31
N MET A 74 17.22 -10.05 3.31
CA MET A 74 17.74 -10.58 2.06
C MET A 74 19.08 -11.29 2.24
N GLU A 75 19.93 -10.83 3.15
CA GLU A 75 21.17 -11.52 3.50
C GLU A 75 20.89 -12.88 4.13
N THR A 76 19.98 -12.95 5.11
CA THR A 76 19.58 -14.24 5.71
C THR A 76 18.91 -15.21 4.74
N ALA A 77 18.31 -14.72 3.65
CA ALA A 77 17.69 -15.57 2.63
C ALA A 77 18.71 -16.22 1.67
N LYS A 78 19.88 -15.58 1.49
CA LYS A 78 20.97 -16.12 0.66
C LYS A 78 21.68 -17.31 1.30
N ASP A 79 21.65 -17.42 2.62
CA ASP A 79 22.26 -18.54 3.36
C ASP A 79 21.40 -19.82 3.38
N ASN A 80 20.19 -19.78 2.81
CA ASN A 80 19.23 -20.89 2.80
C ASN A 80 19.06 -21.54 1.41
N PHE A 81 19.90 -21.19 0.43
CA PHE A 81 19.93 -21.80 -0.91
C PHE A 81 21.33 -22.26 -1.31
#